data_AF-A0A4R0Q4F5-F1
#
_entry.id   AF-A0A4R0Q4F5-F1
#
_cell.length_a   1.000
_cell.length_b   1.000
_cell.length_c   1.000
_cell.angle_alpha   90.00
_cell.angle_beta   90.00
_cell.angle_gamma   90.00
#
_symmetry.space_group_name_H-M   'P 1'
#
loop_
_entity.id
_entity.type
_entity.pdbx_description
1 polymer ?
#
loop_
_entity_poly.entity_id
_entity_poly.type
_entity_poly.pdbx_seq_one_letter_code
_entity_poly.pdbx_strand_id
1 'polypeptide(L)' 'MELQLLNKRFLRIHRSFLAAIDSVNAFNTVTIEINNYKLPIGRSYRKIVHSVLSNPYPSPETDLALVTI' A
#
# COMPACT_ATOMS: atom_id res chain seq x y z
N MET A 1 3.69 24.55 13.11
CA MET A 1 3.02 23.33 13.60
C MET A 1 2.59 22.52 12.38
N GLU A 2 3.51 21.91 11.62
CA GLU A 2 3.22 21.67 10.18
C GLU A 2 3.85 20.42 9.49
N LEU A 3 4.58 19.52 10.17
CA LEU A 3 5.54 18.65 9.47
C LEU A 3 5.22 17.14 9.39
N GLN A 4 3.97 16.71 9.49
CA GLN A 4 3.66 15.26 9.61
C GLN A 4 2.75 14.66 8.51
N LEU A 5 2.21 15.44 7.58
CA LEU A 5 1.15 14.95 6.68
C LEU A 5 1.57 14.66 5.22
N LEU A 6 2.77 15.06 4.78
CA LEU A 6 3.16 14.94 3.36
C LEU A 6 3.77 13.59 2.95
N ASN A 7 4.22 12.74 3.89
CA ASN A 7 5.01 11.55 3.57
C ASN A 7 4.22 10.23 3.46
N LYS A 8 2.90 10.23 3.70
CA LYS A 8 2.09 9.00 3.72
C LYS A 8 1.26 8.75 2.46
N ARG A 9 1.31 9.64 1.46
CA ARG A 9 0.46 9.53 0.26
C ARG A 9 1.06 8.68 -0.86
N PHE A 10 2.31 8.24 -0.75
CA PHE A 10 2.95 7.42 -1.77
C PHE A 10 3.29 6.02 -1.25
N LEU A 11 2.95 5.02 -2.06
CA LEU A 11 3.13 3.60 -1.81
C LEU A 11 4.04 3.00 -2.87
N ARG A 12 5.07 2.28 -2.44
CA ARG A 12 5.97 1.60 -3.36
C ARG A 12 5.32 0.30 -3.86
N ILE A 13 5.00 0.26 -5.15
CA ILE A 13 4.34 -0.89 -5.82
C ILE A 13 5.33 -1.77 -6.59
N HIS A 14 6.50 -1.25 -6.92
CA HIS A 14 7.55 -1.94 -7.66
C HIS A 14 8.92 -1.40 -7.24
N ARG A 15 10.01 -2.13 -7.59
CA ARG A 15 11.37 -1.66 -7.32
C ARG A 15 11.69 -0.31 -7.95
N SER A 16 11.01 0.03 -9.05
CA SER A 16 11.24 1.25 -9.83
C SER A 16 10.07 2.25 -9.82
N PHE A 17 8.94 1.93 -9.17
CA PHE A 17 7.73 2.74 -9.26
C PHE A 17 7.10 3.03 -7.89
N LEU A 18 6.62 4.26 -7.74
CA LEU A 18 5.89 4.77 -6.59
C LEU A 18 4.49 5.18 -7.05
N ALA A 19 3.46 4.73 -6.35
CA ALA A 19 2.06 5.01 -6.62
C ALA A 19 1.51 5.96 -5.56
N ALA A 20 0.80 7.01 -5.96
CA ALA A 20 0.11 7.87 -5.00
C ALA A 20 -1.20 7.20 -4.56
N ILE A 21 -1.33 6.80 -3.29
CA ILE A 21 -2.52 6.14 -2.70
C ILE A 21 -3.77 7.01 -2.92
N ASP A 22 -3.62 8.32 -2.80
CA ASP A 22 -4.68 9.31 -2.96
C ASP A 22 -5.26 9.36 -4.38
N SER A 23 -4.43 9.07 -5.38
CA SER A 23 -4.80 9.08 -6.80
C SER A 23 -5.05 7.67 -7.37
N VAL A 24 -5.09 6.65 -6.52
CA VAL A 24 -5.45 5.29 -6.95
C VAL A 24 -6.95 5.26 -7.22
N ASN A 25 -7.31 5.04 -8.48
CA ASN A 25 -8.70 4.86 -8.89
C ASN A 25 -9.19 3.45 -8.58
N ALA A 26 -8.33 2.46 -8.86
CA ALA A 26 -8.60 1.06 -8.58
C ALA A 26 -7.30 0.30 -8.38
N PHE A 27 -7.32 -0.78 -7.60
CA PHE A 27 -6.19 -1.68 -7.47
C PHE A 27 -6.65 -3.12 -7.56
N ASN A 28 -5.77 -3.96 -8.10
CA ASN A 28 -5.94 -5.40 -8.17
C ASN A 28 -4.68 -6.05 -7.55
N THR A 29 -4.74 -7.35 -7.34
CA THR A 29 -3.67 -8.11 -6.72
C THR A 29 -2.36 -8.04 -7.51
N VAL A 30 -2.40 -7.78 -8.82
CA VAL A 30 -1.22 -7.74 -9.72
C VAL A 30 -0.94 -6.36 -10.32
N THR A 31 -1.90 -5.45 -10.31
CA THR A 31 -1.82 -4.19 -11.05
C THR A 31 -2.56 -3.10 -10.28
N ILE A 32 -2.06 -1.87 -10.33
CA ILE A 32 -2.73 -0.70 -9.78
C ILE A 32 -3.10 0.26 -10.91
N GLU A 33 -4.25 0.92 -10.79
CA GLU A 33 -4.79 1.86 -11.77
C GLU A 33 -4.83 3.27 -11.16
N ILE A 34 -4.09 4.19 -11.77
CA ILE A 34 -3.90 5.57 -11.31
C ILE A 34 -4.12 6.50 -12.51
N ASN A 35 -5.09 7.40 -12.44
CA ASN A 35 -5.36 8.38 -13.51
C ASN A 35 -5.34 7.76 -14.93
N ASN A 36 -6.00 6.60 -15.10
CA ASN A 36 -6.06 5.79 -16.34
C ASN A 36 -4.77 5.04 -16.74
N TYR A 37 -3.70 5.10 -15.95
CA TYR A 37 -2.50 4.30 -16.15
C TYR A 37 -2.52 3.04 -15.29
N LYS A 38 -2.21 1.89 -15.91
CA LYS A 38 -2.08 0.60 -15.20
C LYS A 38 -0.61 0.29 -14.96
N LEU A 39 -0.21 0.25 -13.69
CA LEU A 39 1.15 -0.12 -13.29
C LEU A 39 1.17 -1.55 -12.72
N PRO A 40 2.11 -2.41 -13.14
CA PRO A 40 2.27 -3.73 -12.57
C PRO A 40 2.89 -3.67 -11.16
N ILE A 41 2.36 -4.50 -10.26
CA ILE A 41 2.85 -4.64 -8.90
C ILE A 41 3.88 -5.78 -8.88
N GLY A 42 5.09 -5.48 -8.39
CA GLY A 42 6.11 -6.50 -8.23
C GLY A 42 5.68 -7.56 -7.23
N ARG A 43 6.02 -8.83 -7.48
CA ARG A 43 5.61 -9.96 -6.60
C ARG A 43 5.98 -9.73 -5.13
N SER A 44 7.13 -9.13 -4.87
CA SER A 44 7.59 -8.76 -3.52
C SER A 44 6.75 -7.67 -2.85
N TYR A 45 6.10 -6.81 -3.64
CA TYR A 45 5.31 -5.67 -3.15
C TYR A 45 3.81 -5.98 -3.06
N ARG A 46 3.32 -7.08 -3.66
CA ARG A 46 1.88 -7.47 -3.62
C ARG A 46 1.32 -7.52 -2.19
N LYS A 47 2.04 -8.13 -1.25
CA LYS A 47 1.60 -8.21 0.16
C LYS A 47 1.47 -6.85 0.81
N ILE A 48 2.46 -5.98 0.60
CA ILE A 48 2.48 -4.63 1.20
C ILE A 48 1.36 -3.79 0.60
N VAL A 49 1.21 -3.82 -0.72
CA VAL A 49 0.18 -3.03 -1.42
C VAL A 49 -1.22 -3.49 -1.03
N HIS A 50 -1.45 -4.81 -0.98
CA HIS A 50 -2.71 -5.36 -0.52
C HIS A 50 -2.98 -5.03 0.94
N SER A 51 -1.98 -5.11 1.82
CA SER A 51 -2.15 -4.76 3.23
C SER A 51 -2.53 -3.28 3.40
N VAL A 52 -1.86 -2.37 2.68
CA VAL A 52 -2.14 -0.93 2.78
C VAL A 52 -3.49 -0.54 2.17
N LEU A 53 -3.90 -1.17 1.07
CA LEU A 53 -5.13 -0.80 0.35
C LEU A 53 -6.37 -1.58 0.81
N SER A 54 -6.21 -2.83 1.27
CA SER A 54 -7.32 -3.66 1.77
C SER A 54 -7.75 -3.27 3.17
N ASN A 55 -6.90 -2.59 3.92
CA ASN A 55 -7.05 -2.50 5.36
C ASN A 55 -6.94 -1.04 5.84
N PRO A 56 -8.07 -0.31 5.96
CA PRO A 56 -8.08 1.04 6.50
C PRO A 56 -7.79 1.10 8.01
N TYR A 57 -7.80 -0.03 8.72
CA TYR A 57 -7.46 -0.15 10.15
C TYR A 57 -6.75 -1.47 10.41
N PRO A 58 -5.44 -1.51 10.76
CA PRO A 58 -4.78 -2.75 11.13
C PRO A 58 -5.50 -3.33 12.33
N SER A 59 -6.24 -4.41 12.08
CA SER A 59 -6.88 -5.17 13.13
C SER A 59 -5.78 -5.61 14.12
N PRO A 60 -5.88 -5.24 15.40
CA PRO A 60 -4.83 -5.47 16.39
C PRO A 60 -4.49 -6.95 16.60
N GLU A 61 -5.26 -7.90 16.07
CA GLU A 61 -4.94 -9.33 16.14
C GLU A 61 -3.67 -9.74 15.37
N THR A 62 -3.14 -8.94 14.46
CA THR A 62 -1.90 -9.31 13.73
C THR A 62 -0.61 -9.02 14.53
N ASP A 63 -0.68 -8.19 15.58
CA ASP A 63 0.48 -7.87 16.45
C ASP A 63 0.67 -8.93 17.57
N LEU A 64 -0.40 -9.66 17.93
CA LEU A 64 -0.38 -10.67 19.00
C LEU A 64 0.25 -12.01 18.61
N ALA A 65 0.53 -12.26 17.31
CA ALA A 65 1.10 -13.53 16.86
C ALA A 65 2.63 -13.65 17.01
N LEU A 66 3.34 -12.58 17.42
CA LEU A 66 4.77 -12.63 17.75
C LEU A 66 5.07 -12.61 19.26
N VAL A 67 4.04 -12.53 20.10
CA VAL A 67 4.15 -12.63 21.55
C VAL A 67 3.28 -13.78 22.04
N THR A 68 3.67 -15.00 21.70
CA THR A 68 3.33 -16.18 22.50
C THR A 68 4.59 -17.01 22.61
N ILE A 69 5.15 -16.92 23.80
CA ILE A 69 6.25 -17.70 24.37
C ILE A 69 5.75 -19.13 24.56
#